data_AF-A0A496B605-F1
#
_entry.id   AF-A0A496B605-F1
#
_cell.length_a   1.000
_cell.length_b   1.000
_cell.length_c   1.000
_cell.angle_alpha   90.00
_cell.angle_beta   90.00
_cell.angle_gamma   90.00
#
_symmetry.space_group_name_H-M   'P 1'
#
loop_
_entity.id
_entity.type
_entity.pdbx_description
1 polymer ?
#
loop_
_entity_poly.entity_id
_entity_poly.type
_entity_poly.pdbx_seq_one_letter_code
_entity_poly.pdbx_strand_id
1 'polypeptide(L)'
;MIRKRTVFFIIATLLLVFLISGIINGFPPDVRLLALTPKIFEYKGLIQKYAVKESLDARLVCALIVQESGFNEKAVSAVGALGLTQLMPKTAEELGVEDPLDAEQNIAGAARYLRTLYHAFPESPDEDRDRLVLASYNGGLGRVRDAQALVRHRDGADPSLWAPVSIALSQLTQTDMDIHREVWESGIPPHGYFEGANRTRAYVERVMHYYGRIRLSGRFLFPL
;
A
#
# COMPACT_ATOMS: atom_id res chain seq x y z
N MET A 1 20.67 22.66 -36.50
CA MET A 1 20.41 23.51 -35.31
C MET A 1 19.10 23.18 -34.56
N ILE A 2 18.28 22.24 -35.02
CA ILE A 2 16.94 21.91 -34.46
C ILE A 2 16.97 20.89 -33.31
N ARG A 3 18.01 20.03 -33.23
CA ARG A 3 18.12 18.99 -32.18
C ARG A 3 18.34 19.53 -30.76
N LYS A 4 19.05 20.64 -30.57
CA LYS A 4 19.35 21.19 -29.23
C LYS A 4 18.13 21.82 -28.53
N ARG A 5 17.21 22.42 -29.30
CA ARG A 5 15.96 23.01 -28.77
C ARG A 5 14.98 21.94 -28.30
N THR A 6 14.86 20.85 -29.04
CA THR A 6 13.98 19.72 -28.70
C THR A 6 14.44 19.01 -27.42
N VAL A 7 15.75 18.78 -27.26
CA VAL A 7 16.33 18.19 -26.05
C VAL A 7 16.15 19.09 -24.83
N PHE A 8 16.30 20.41 -24.97
CA PHE A 8 16.07 21.36 -23.88
C PHE A 8 14.61 21.42 -23.42
N PHE A 9 13.64 21.37 -24.35
CA PHE A 9 12.22 21.29 -24.01
C PHE A 9 11.87 20.01 -23.26
N ILE A 10 12.38 18.85 -23.70
CA ILE A 10 12.15 17.57 -23.01
C ILE A 10 12.74 17.59 -21.59
N ILE A 11 13.97 18.11 -21.42
CA ILE A 11 14.61 18.23 -20.11
C ILE A 11 13.86 19.21 -19.19
N ALA A 12 13.41 20.35 -19.71
CA ALA A 12 12.63 21.32 -18.94
C ALA A 12 11.25 20.77 -18.52
N THR A 13 10.58 20.02 -19.39
CA THR A 13 9.29 19.36 -19.05
C THR A 13 9.48 18.23 -18.03
N LEU A 14 10.54 17.42 -18.16
CA LEU A 14 10.86 16.38 -17.17
C LEU A 14 11.21 16.99 -15.81
N LEU A 15 12.04 18.03 -15.76
CA LEU A 15 12.37 18.74 -14.51
C LEU A 15 11.14 19.40 -13.87
N LEU A 16 10.23 19.94 -14.66
CA LEU A 16 8.96 20.50 -14.17
C LEU A 16 8.04 19.41 -13.60
N VAL A 17 7.97 18.23 -14.22
CA VAL A 17 7.20 17.08 -13.70
C VAL A 17 7.80 16.54 -12.39
N PHE A 18 9.14 16.49 -12.27
CA PHE A 18 9.81 16.08 -11.02
C PHE A 18 9.63 17.12 -9.89
N LEU A 19 9.69 18.42 -10.20
CA LEU A 19 9.39 19.51 -9.26
C LEU A 19 7.93 19.43 -8.77
N ILE A 20 6.98 19.19 -9.67
CA ILE A 20 5.56 19.07 -9.32
C ILE A 20 5.30 17.79 -8.49
N SER A 21 5.90 16.66 -8.83
CA SER A 21 5.75 15.39 -8.08
C SER A 21 6.30 15.48 -6.64
N GLY A 22 7.48 16.10 -6.46
CA GLY A 22 8.05 16.35 -5.13
C GLY A 22 7.21 17.29 -4.27
N ILE A 23 6.62 18.32 -4.87
CA ILE A 23 5.74 19.28 -4.19
C ILE A 23 4.41 18.62 -3.78
N ILE A 24 3.80 17.81 -4.66
CA ILE A 24 2.52 17.16 -4.38
C ILE A 24 2.61 16.19 -3.20
N ASN A 25 3.72 15.46 -3.06
CA ASN A 25 3.93 14.54 -1.94
C ASN A 25 4.14 15.24 -0.58
N GLY A 26 4.50 16.53 -0.59
CA GLY A 26 4.63 17.35 0.62
C GLY A 26 3.34 18.03 1.09
N PHE A 27 2.26 17.95 0.29
CA PHE A 27 0.99 18.57 0.67
C PHE A 27 0.26 17.78 1.77
N PRO A 28 -0.56 18.47 2.59
CA PRO A 28 -1.52 17.81 3.46
C PRO A 28 -2.36 16.79 2.67
N PRO A 29 -2.73 15.64 3.26
CA PRO A 29 -3.42 14.57 2.55
C PRO A 29 -4.63 15.01 1.73
N ASP A 30 -5.48 15.89 2.28
CA ASP A 30 -6.67 16.38 1.56
C ASP A 30 -6.35 17.23 0.34
N VAL A 31 -5.31 18.08 0.43
CA VAL A 31 -4.84 18.91 -0.70
C VAL A 31 -4.22 18.03 -1.78
N ARG A 32 -3.45 17.01 -1.37
CA ARG A 32 -2.89 16.01 -2.28
C ARG A 32 -3.98 15.24 -3.02
N LEU A 33 -5.02 14.78 -2.31
CA LEU A 33 -6.14 14.07 -2.93
C LEU A 33 -6.87 14.96 -3.94
N LEU A 34 -7.12 16.23 -3.60
CA LEU A 34 -7.74 17.19 -4.51
C LEU A 34 -6.90 17.37 -5.79
N ALA A 35 -5.57 17.57 -5.64
CA ALA A 35 -4.66 17.71 -6.76
C ALA A 35 -4.63 16.47 -7.69
N LEU A 36 -4.86 15.28 -7.13
CA LEU A 36 -4.88 14.01 -7.87
C LEU A 36 -6.25 13.69 -8.50
N THR A 37 -7.29 14.50 -8.27
CA THR A 37 -8.65 14.25 -8.80
C THR A 37 -8.69 13.96 -10.31
N PRO A 38 -8.00 14.72 -11.19
CA PRO A 38 -7.98 14.42 -12.62
C PRO A 38 -7.43 13.02 -12.93
N LYS A 39 -6.36 12.61 -12.23
CA LYS A 39 -5.76 11.28 -12.37
C LYS A 39 -6.66 10.17 -11.83
N ILE A 40 -7.39 10.43 -10.74
CA ILE A 40 -8.42 9.49 -10.26
C ILE A 40 -9.45 9.24 -11.37
N PHE A 41 -9.94 10.28 -12.04
CA PHE A 41 -10.89 10.13 -13.15
C PHE A 41 -10.31 9.39 -14.37
N GLU A 42 -9.02 9.56 -14.65
CA GLU A 42 -8.31 8.87 -15.73
C GLU A 42 -8.24 7.35 -15.48
N TYR A 43 -7.89 6.94 -14.26
CA TYR A 43 -7.68 5.52 -13.94
C TYR A 43 -8.88 4.80 -13.31
N LYS A 44 -9.96 5.52 -12.93
CA LYS A 44 -11.10 4.92 -12.20
C LYS A 44 -11.71 3.71 -12.91
N GLY A 45 -11.78 3.71 -14.24
CA GLY A 45 -12.37 2.62 -15.01
C GLY A 45 -11.56 1.33 -14.87
N LEU A 46 -10.24 1.43 -14.94
CA LEU A 46 -9.33 0.30 -14.69
C LEU A 46 -9.42 -0.16 -13.24
N ILE A 47 -9.38 0.77 -12.28
CA ILE A 47 -9.50 0.45 -10.86
C ILE A 47 -10.81 -0.30 -10.58
N GLN A 48 -11.95 0.20 -11.09
CA GLN A 48 -13.26 -0.45 -10.92
C GLN A 48 -13.29 -1.84 -11.56
N LYS A 49 -12.80 -1.98 -12.80
CA LYS A 49 -12.76 -3.26 -13.51
C LYS A 49 -12.07 -4.35 -12.69
N TYR A 50 -10.87 -4.08 -12.19
CA TYR A 50 -10.09 -5.09 -11.47
C TYR A 50 -10.51 -5.24 -10.01
N ALA A 51 -10.95 -4.18 -9.35
CA ALA A 51 -11.51 -4.30 -8.01
C ALA A 51 -12.76 -5.17 -8.00
N VAL A 52 -13.70 -4.95 -8.94
CA VAL A 52 -14.91 -5.78 -9.05
C VAL A 52 -14.56 -7.24 -9.36
N LYS A 53 -13.63 -7.48 -10.30
CA LYS A 53 -13.19 -8.83 -10.64
C LYS A 53 -12.66 -9.59 -9.43
N GLU A 54 -11.92 -8.91 -8.55
CA GLU A 54 -11.33 -9.50 -7.35
C GLU A 54 -12.21 -9.35 -6.09
N SER A 55 -13.46 -8.89 -6.23
CA SER A 55 -14.39 -8.64 -5.11
C SER A 55 -13.82 -7.72 -4.04
N LEU A 56 -13.22 -6.61 -4.45
CA LEU A 56 -12.63 -5.55 -3.63
C LEU A 56 -13.42 -4.25 -3.76
N ASP A 57 -13.31 -3.38 -2.76
CA ASP A 57 -13.78 -2.00 -2.87
C ASP A 57 -12.80 -1.18 -3.74
N ALA A 58 -13.27 -0.73 -4.91
CA ALA A 58 -12.50 0.10 -5.83
C ALA A 58 -11.92 1.37 -5.18
N ARG A 59 -12.61 1.91 -4.17
CA ARG A 59 -12.17 3.12 -3.46
C ARG A 59 -10.95 2.85 -2.58
N LEU A 60 -10.82 1.65 -2.02
CA LEU A 60 -9.63 1.25 -1.26
C LEU A 60 -8.43 1.06 -2.18
N VAL A 61 -8.64 0.40 -3.34
CA VAL A 61 -7.59 0.26 -4.37
C VAL A 61 -7.12 1.63 -4.86
N CYS A 62 -8.05 2.57 -5.08
CA CYS A 62 -7.72 3.95 -5.42
C CYS A 62 -6.91 4.65 -4.32
N ALA A 63 -7.31 4.51 -3.06
CA ALA A 63 -6.62 5.09 -1.91
C ALA A 63 -5.18 4.56 -1.79
N LEU A 64 -4.97 3.28 -2.06
CA LEU A 64 -3.64 2.66 -2.12
C LEU A 64 -2.79 3.30 -3.22
N ILE A 65 -3.29 3.43 -4.45
CA ILE A 65 -2.55 4.04 -5.57
C ILE A 65 -2.17 5.51 -5.27
N VAL A 66 -3.08 6.25 -4.63
CA VAL A 66 -2.78 7.61 -4.14
C VAL A 66 -1.57 7.56 -3.20
N GLN A 67 -1.56 6.66 -2.22
CA GLN A 67 -0.44 6.55 -1.28
C GLN A 67 0.86 6.06 -1.95
N GLU A 68 0.79 5.11 -2.87
CA GLU A 68 1.96 4.46 -3.47
C GLU A 68 2.71 5.36 -4.44
N SER A 69 2.04 5.82 -5.49
CA SER A 69 2.69 6.55 -6.60
C SER A 69 2.12 7.95 -6.82
N GLY A 70 0.97 8.26 -6.22
CA GLY A 70 0.20 9.45 -6.61
C GLY A 70 -0.18 9.42 -8.09
N PHE A 71 -0.50 8.24 -8.62
CA PHE A 71 -0.80 7.99 -10.03
C PHE A 71 0.36 8.27 -11.01
N ASN A 72 1.61 8.14 -10.57
CA ASN A 72 2.75 8.13 -11.47
C ASN A 72 3.03 6.69 -11.95
N GLU A 73 2.55 6.34 -13.15
CA GLU A 73 2.73 5.01 -13.76
C GLU A 73 4.21 4.66 -14.01
N LYS A 74 5.10 5.66 -14.06
CA LYS A 74 6.54 5.48 -14.28
C LYS A 74 7.34 5.54 -12.98
N ALA A 75 6.67 5.49 -11.83
CA ALA A 75 7.32 5.56 -10.54
C ALA A 75 8.22 4.34 -10.32
N VAL A 76 9.48 4.61 -9.96
CA VAL A 76 10.46 3.62 -9.52
C VAL A 76 11.00 4.08 -8.18
N SER A 77 10.77 3.31 -7.12
CA SER A 77 11.29 3.65 -5.79
C SER A 77 12.79 3.34 -5.68
N ALA A 78 13.45 3.92 -4.68
CA ALA A 78 14.86 3.65 -4.39
C ALA A 78 15.16 2.17 -4.08
N VAL A 79 14.15 1.41 -3.62
CA VAL A 79 14.26 -0.02 -3.33
C VAL A 79 13.77 -0.91 -4.49
N GLY A 80 13.39 -0.31 -5.62
CA GLY A 80 13.06 -1.03 -6.86
C GLY A 80 11.58 -1.34 -7.07
N ALA A 81 10.67 -0.84 -6.23
CA ALA A 81 9.23 -0.95 -6.44
C ALA A 81 8.74 -0.14 -7.66
N LEU A 82 7.77 -0.67 -8.43
CA LEU A 82 7.42 -0.18 -9.77
C LEU A 82 5.94 0.17 -9.95
N GLY A 83 5.69 1.24 -10.70
CA GLY A 83 4.39 1.57 -11.27
C GLY A 83 3.38 2.18 -10.30
N LEU A 84 2.11 2.16 -10.68
CA LEU A 84 1.03 2.83 -9.95
C LEU A 84 0.88 2.35 -8.49
N THR A 85 1.12 1.06 -8.26
CA THR A 85 0.88 0.36 -7.00
C THR A 85 2.17 -0.09 -6.31
N GLN A 86 3.32 0.30 -6.88
CA GLN A 86 4.66 0.03 -6.36
C GLN A 86 4.87 -1.47 -6.05
N LEU A 87 4.58 -2.33 -7.03
CA LEU A 87 4.90 -3.76 -6.90
C LEU A 87 6.42 -3.96 -6.95
N MET A 88 6.92 -4.82 -6.07
CA MET A 88 8.29 -5.31 -6.18
C MET A 88 8.42 -6.23 -7.40
N PRO A 89 9.56 -6.24 -8.13
CA PRO A 89 9.71 -7.04 -9.34
C PRO A 89 9.37 -8.53 -9.16
N LYS A 90 9.84 -9.13 -8.06
CA LYS A 90 9.52 -10.52 -7.71
C LYS A 90 8.02 -10.74 -7.50
N THR A 91 7.35 -9.81 -6.81
CA THR A 91 5.91 -9.87 -6.59
C THR A 91 5.14 -9.71 -7.90
N ALA A 92 5.59 -8.83 -8.81
CA ALA A 92 4.99 -8.68 -10.12
C ALA A 92 5.07 -10.00 -10.94
N GLU A 93 6.23 -10.65 -10.93
CA GLU A 93 6.43 -11.97 -11.57
C GLU A 93 5.48 -13.03 -10.98
N GLU A 94 5.42 -13.16 -9.65
CA GLU A 94 4.52 -14.10 -8.95
C GLU A 94 3.04 -13.85 -9.28
N LEU A 95 2.68 -12.62 -9.61
CA LEU A 95 1.32 -12.22 -9.97
C LEU A 95 1.04 -12.31 -11.48
N GLY A 96 2.03 -12.69 -12.31
CA GLY A 96 1.89 -12.74 -13.76
C GLY A 96 1.76 -11.35 -14.40
N VAL A 97 2.47 -10.36 -13.87
CA VAL A 97 2.60 -9.01 -14.44
C VAL A 97 3.89 -8.97 -15.26
N GLU A 98 3.77 -8.86 -16.59
CA GLU A 98 4.92 -8.86 -17.50
C GLU A 98 5.59 -7.48 -17.56
N ASP A 99 4.79 -6.40 -17.58
CA ASP A 99 5.25 -5.03 -17.50
C ASP A 99 4.65 -4.31 -16.28
N PRO A 100 5.39 -4.15 -15.17
CA PRO A 100 4.93 -3.44 -13.99
C PRO A 100 4.76 -1.92 -14.20
N LEU A 101 5.24 -1.35 -15.31
CA LEU A 101 5.03 0.05 -15.68
C LEU A 101 3.80 0.26 -16.58
N ASP A 102 3.23 -0.83 -17.12
CA ASP A 102 1.92 -0.79 -17.74
C ASP A 102 0.83 -0.62 -16.67
N ALA A 103 0.03 0.43 -16.81
CA ALA A 103 -0.96 0.81 -15.80
C ALA A 103 -2.02 -0.29 -15.57
N GLU A 104 -2.50 -0.92 -16.64
CA GLU A 104 -3.55 -1.93 -16.54
C GLU A 104 -3.01 -3.21 -15.88
N GLN A 105 -1.85 -3.70 -16.31
CA GLN A 105 -1.21 -4.87 -15.71
C GLN A 105 -0.84 -4.63 -14.23
N ASN A 106 -0.31 -3.45 -13.91
CA ASN A 106 0.08 -3.09 -12.54
C ASN A 106 -1.14 -3.04 -11.60
N ILE A 107 -2.24 -2.39 -12.01
CA ILE A 107 -3.50 -2.36 -11.25
C ILE A 107 -4.08 -3.78 -11.10
N ALA A 108 -4.08 -4.56 -12.18
CA ALA A 108 -4.59 -5.93 -12.16
C ALA A 108 -3.81 -6.84 -11.20
N GLY A 109 -2.47 -6.74 -11.22
CA GLY A 109 -1.59 -7.46 -10.31
C GLY A 109 -1.84 -7.10 -8.87
N ALA A 110 -1.87 -5.81 -8.55
CA ALA A 110 -2.14 -5.34 -7.19
C ALA A 110 -3.52 -5.76 -6.68
N ALA A 111 -4.55 -5.75 -7.53
CA ALA A 111 -5.89 -6.23 -7.15
C ALA A 111 -5.85 -7.73 -6.77
N ARG A 112 -5.18 -8.58 -7.56
CA ARG A 112 -4.97 -9.99 -7.22
C ARG A 112 -4.22 -10.15 -5.89
N TYR A 113 -3.16 -9.36 -5.69
CA TYR A 113 -2.37 -9.43 -4.48
C TYR A 113 -3.17 -9.00 -3.23
N LEU A 114 -3.91 -7.89 -3.32
CA LEU A 114 -4.82 -7.46 -2.27
C LEU A 114 -5.83 -8.55 -1.95
N ARG A 115 -6.41 -9.22 -2.96
CA ARG A 115 -7.34 -10.32 -2.74
C ARG A 115 -6.70 -11.50 -1.97
N THR A 116 -5.48 -11.87 -2.32
CA THR A 116 -4.70 -12.87 -1.56
C THR A 116 -4.52 -12.45 -0.11
N LEU A 117 -4.22 -11.17 0.16
CA LEU A 117 -4.08 -10.65 1.51
C LEU A 117 -5.41 -10.64 2.27
N TYR A 118 -6.53 -10.27 1.63
CA TYR A 118 -7.86 -10.34 2.24
C TYR A 118 -8.21 -11.77 2.68
N HIS A 119 -7.85 -12.77 1.87
CA HIS A 119 -8.02 -14.17 2.21
C HIS A 119 -7.15 -14.65 3.38
N ALA A 120 -6.11 -13.90 3.75
CA ALA A 120 -5.32 -14.20 4.93
C ALA A 120 -6.03 -13.79 6.24
N PHE A 121 -7.04 -12.93 6.21
CA PHE A 121 -7.67 -12.41 7.44
C PHE A 121 -9.20 -12.63 7.48
N PRO A 122 -9.71 -13.85 7.22
CA PRO A 122 -11.14 -14.13 7.15
C PRO A 122 -11.89 -13.94 8.48
N GLU A 123 -11.18 -13.96 9.60
CA GLU A 123 -11.70 -13.75 10.95
C GLU A 123 -11.84 -12.27 11.35
N SER A 124 -11.09 -11.38 10.70
CA SER A 124 -11.06 -9.96 11.07
C SER A 124 -12.33 -9.23 10.65
N PRO A 125 -12.90 -8.34 11.49
CA PRO A 125 -13.94 -7.40 11.10
C PRO A 125 -13.52 -6.54 9.91
N ASP A 126 -14.45 -6.06 9.09
CA ASP A 126 -14.15 -5.39 7.81
C ASP A 126 -13.09 -4.28 7.92
N GLU A 127 -13.26 -3.35 8.86
CA GLU A 127 -12.35 -2.20 9.01
C GLU A 127 -10.95 -2.60 9.55
N ASP A 128 -10.89 -3.59 10.44
CA ASP A 128 -9.64 -4.16 10.94
C ASP A 128 -8.94 -4.99 9.85
N ARG A 129 -9.73 -5.73 9.05
CA ARG A 129 -9.26 -6.51 7.91
C ARG A 129 -8.60 -5.61 6.88
N ASP A 130 -9.24 -4.49 6.52
CA ASP A 130 -8.66 -3.50 5.60
C ASP A 130 -7.27 -3.06 6.11
N ARG A 131 -7.13 -2.77 7.40
CA ARG A 131 -5.86 -2.32 7.99
C ARG A 131 -4.81 -3.42 8.04
N LEU A 132 -5.17 -4.65 8.37
CA LEU A 132 -4.26 -5.80 8.37
C LEU A 132 -3.78 -6.14 6.96
N VAL A 133 -4.66 -6.02 5.95
CA VAL A 133 -4.31 -6.15 4.53
C VAL A 133 -3.33 -5.07 4.12
N LEU A 134 -3.60 -3.80 4.42
CA LEU A 134 -2.70 -2.68 4.10
C LEU A 134 -1.35 -2.80 4.82
N ALA A 135 -1.35 -3.22 6.09
CA ALA A 135 -0.13 -3.48 6.84
C ALA A 135 0.68 -4.61 6.20
N SER A 136 0.02 -5.66 5.72
CA SER A 136 0.66 -6.78 5.03
C SER A 136 1.19 -6.39 3.65
N TYR A 137 0.49 -5.51 2.93
CA TYR A 137 0.92 -4.97 1.65
C TYR A 137 2.23 -4.19 1.80
N ASN A 138 2.32 -3.34 2.83
CA ASN A 138 3.49 -2.49 3.07
C ASN A 138 4.64 -3.17 3.83
N GLY A 139 4.33 -3.90 4.90
CA GLY A 139 5.31 -4.48 5.84
C GLY A 139 5.55 -5.98 5.65
N GLY A 140 4.78 -6.63 4.76
CA GLY A 140 4.82 -8.06 4.51
C GLY A 140 3.89 -8.86 5.42
N LEU A 141 3.13 -9.79 4.83
CA LEU A 141 2.19 -10.67 5.53
C LEU A 141 2.85 -11.44 6.68
N GLY A 142 4.07 -11.95 6.47
CA GLY A 142 4.80 -12.70 7.50
C GLY A 142 5.00 -11.90 8.79
N ARG A 143 5.31 -10.60 8.69
CA ARG A 143 5.49 -9.74 9.88
C ARG A 143 4.18 -9.49 10.61
N VAL A 144 3.08 -9.34 9.86
CA VAL A 144 1.74 -9.24 10.46
C VAL A 144 1.36 -10.55 11.16
N ARG A 145 1.70 -11.71 10.59
CA ARG A 145 1.47 -13.02 11.25
C ARG A 145 2.31 -13.21 12.51
N ASP A 146 3.57 -12.79 12.50
CA ASP A 146 4.43 -12.83 13.68
C ASP A 146 3.85 -11.93 14.79
N ALA A 147 3.38 -10.73 14.44
CA ALA A 147 2.70 -9.84 15.39
C ALA A 147 1.39 -10.46 15.92
N GLN A 148 0.58 -11.11 15.08
CA GLN A 148 -0.60 -11.86 15.53
C GLN A 148 -0.24 -13.00 16.49
N ALA A 149 0.91 -13.67 16.30
CA ALA A 149 1.38 -14.70 17.22
C ALA A 149 1.74 -14.11 18.60
N LEU A 150 2.40 -12.95 18.64
CA LEU A 150 2.62 -12.22 19.90
C LEU A 150 1.32 -11.83 20.58
N VAL A 151 0.31 -11.39 19.82
CA VAL A 151 -1.01 -11.05 20.38
C VAL A 151 -1.70 -12.30 20.96
N ARG A 152 -1.66 -13.44 20.27
CA ARG A 152 -2.25 -14.70 20.75
C ARG A 152 -1.65 -15.20 22.07
N HIS A 153 -0.40 -14.87 22.35
CA HIS A 153 0.25 -15.26 23.60
C HIS A 153 -0.21 -14.41 24.80
N ARG A 154 -0.87 -13.28 24.56
CA ARG A 154 -1.36 -12.38 25.62
C ARG A 154 -2.79 -12.75 26.02
N ASP A 155 -3.02 -12.90 27.32
CA ASP A 155 -4.35 -13.17 27.85
C ASP A 155 -5.37 -12.09 27.42
N GLY A 156 -6.48 -12.54 26.84
CA GLY A 156 -7.62 -11.70 26.47
C GLY A 156 -7.43 -10.81 25.23
N ALA A 157 -6.34 -10.94 24.48
CA ALA A 157 -6.10 -10.14 23.28
C ALA A 157 -6.60 -10.85 22.01
N ASP A 158 -7.28 -10.10 21.13
CA ASP A 158 -7.80 -10.63 19.86
C ASP A 158 -6.83 -10.32 18.70
N PRO A 159 -6.17 -11.33 18.08
CA PRO A 159 -5.25 -11.14 16.97
C PRO A 159 -5.94 -10.75 15.65
N SER A 160 -7.28 -10.77 15.60
CA SER A 160 -8.06 -10.37 14.43
C SER A 160 -8.22 -8.85 14.33
N LEU A 161 -7.90 -8.11 15.40
CA LEU A 161 -8.04 -6.66 15.49
C LEU A 161 -6.74 -5.93 15.15
N TRP A 162 -6.83 -4.81 14.44
CA TRP A 162 -5.68 -4.01 14.04
C TRP A 162 -4.94 -3.41 15.24
N ALA A 163 -5.68 -2.86 16.21
CA ALA A 163 -5.08 -2.15 17.34
C ALA A 163 -4.03 -2.98 18.09
N PRO A 164 -4.33 -4.19 18.62
CA PRO A 164 -3.33 -5.01 19.30
C PRO A 164 -2.20 -5.48 18.37
N VAL A 165 -2.51 -5.81 17.11
CA VAL A 165 -1.50 -6.24 16.13
C VAL A 165 -0.53 -5.11 15.80
N SER A 166 -1.00 -3.86 15.70
CA SER A 166 -0.17 -2.69 15.41
C SER A 166 0.85 -2.38 16.51
N ILE A 167 0.47 -2.65 17.77
CA ILE A 167 1.36 -2.55 18.93
C ILE A 167 2.40 -3.68 18.85
N ALA A 168 1.94 -4.91 18.63
CA ALA A 168 2.83 -6.08 18.52
C ALA A 168 3.84 -5.97 17.37
N LEU A 169 3.48 -5.35 16.23
CA LEU A 169 4.43 -5.06 15.15
C LEU A 169 5.62 -4.22 15.63
N SER A 170 5.40 -3.28 16.55
CA SER A 170 6.45 -2.42 17.12
C SER A 170 7.36 -3.14 18.10
N GLN A 171 7.00 -4.37 18.47
CA GLN A 171 7.73 -5.22 19.40
C GLN A 171 8.49 -6.33 18.68
N LEU A 172 8.41 -6.43 17.34
CA LEU A 172 9.19 -7.41 16.59
C LEU A 172 10.66 -6.99 16.45
N THR A 173 11.27 -6.39 17.47
CA THR A 173 12.63 -5.84 17.41
C THR A 173 13.61 -6.72 18.17
N GLN A 174 14.92 -6.52 17.97
CA GLN A 174 15.92 -7.26 18.74
C GLN A 174 15.87 -6.94 20.24
N THR A 175 15.41 -5.74 20.62
CA THR A 175 15.35 -5.32 22.01
C THR A 175 14.21 -5.95 22.79
N ASP A 176 13.23 -6.54 22.11
CA ASP A 176 12.07 -7.22 22.69
C ASP A 176 12.24 -8.76 22.74
N MET A 177 13.48 -9.25 22.64
CA MET A 177 13.78 -10.69 22.56
C MET A 177 13.22 -11.51 23.73
N ASP A 178 13.08 -10.91 24.92
CA ASP A 178 12.51 -11.60 26.08
C ASP A 178 11.05 -11.99 25.84
N ILE A 179 10.23 -11.09 25.27
CA ILE A 179 8.84 -11.39 24.87
C ILE A 179 8.82 -12.44 23.75
N HIS A 180 9.78 -12.38 22.83
CA HIS A 180 9.86 -13.35 21.74
C HIS A 180 10.11 -14.78 22.22
N ARG A 181 10.93 -14.97 23.27
CA ARG A 181 11.22 -16.29 23.82
C ARG A 181 10.01 -16.97 24.47
N GLU A 182 9.01 -16.19 24.84
CA GLU A 182 7.73 -16.72 25.32
C GLU A 182 6.92 -17.38 24.18
N VAL A 183 7.16 -16.97 22.93
CA VAL A 183 6.40 -17.42 21.74
C VAL A 183 7.22 -18.35 20.84
N TRP A 184 8.51 -18.09 20.69
CA TRP A 184 9.43 -18.80 19.81
C TRP A 184 10.71 -19.16 20.56
N GLU A 185 11.06 -20.45 20.62
CA GLU A 185 12.21 -20.97 21.39
C GLU A 185 13.54 -20.29 21.02
N SER A 186 13.72 -19.92 19.75
CA SER A 186 14.92 -19.22 19.26
C SER A 186 15.02 -17.77 19.75
N GLY A 187 13.93 -17.17 20.25
CA GLY A 187 13.80 -15.74 20.50
C GLY A 187 13.76 -14.87 19.23
N ILE A 188 13.74 -15.49 18.05
CA ILE A 188 13.73 -14.82 16.75
C ILE A 188 12.35 -15.05 16.10
N PRO A 189 11.62 -13.99 15.70
CA PRO A 189 10.37 -14.14 14.94
C PRO A 189 10.62 -14.98 13.67
N PRO A 190 9.66 -15.83 13.23
CA PRO A 190 9.82 -16.67 12.04
C PRO A 190 10.22 -15.91 10.78
N HIS A 191 9.79 -14.66 10.63
CA HIS A 191 10.15 -13.82 9.49
C HIS A 191 11.24 -12.79 9.82
N GLY A 192 11.86 -12.88 10.99
CA GLY A 192 12.91 -12.01 11.48
C GLY A 192 12.43 -10.68 12.08
N TYR A 193 13.38 -9.90 12.60
CA TYR A 193 13.12 -8.63 13.26
C TYR A 193 12.64 -7.53 12.31
N PHE A 194 11.81 -6.61 12.81
CA PHE A 194 11.08 -5.58 12.09
C PHE A 194 11.24 -4.18 12.69
N GLU A 195 12.07 -3.36 12.05
CA GLU A 195 12.22 -1.92 12.40
C GLU A 195 11.20 -1.02 11.66
N GLY A 196 10.35 -1.61 10.82
CA GLY A 196 9.44 -0.90 9.93
C GLY A 196 8.09 -0.51 10.53
N ALA A 197 7.78 -0.91 11.76
CA ALA A 197 6.43 -0.81 12.34
C ALA A 197 5.83 0.60 12.30
N ASN A 198 6.62 1.61 12.64
CA ASN A 198 6.17 3.00 12.59
C ASN A 198 5.83 3.45 11.16
N ARG A 199 6.63 3.03 10.16
CA ARG A 199 6.35 3.35 8.74
C ARG A 199 5.09 2.64 8.25
N THR A 200 4.91 1.37 8.61
CA THR A 200 3.74 0.57 8.23
C THR A 200 2.45 1.09 8.86
N ARG A 201 2.46 1.42 10.15
CA ARG A 201 1.31 2.04 10.80
C ARG A 201 0.97 3.39 10.17
N ALA A 202 1.96 4.23 9.90
CA ALA A 202 1.72 5.51 9.22
C ALA A 202 1.21 5.32 7.78
N TYR A 203 1.65 4.28 7.08
CA TYR A 203 1.12 3.91 5.76
C TYR A 203 -0.37 3.53 5.84
N VAL A 204 -0.73 2.64 6.76
CA VAL A 204 -2.11 2.21 6.99
C VAL A 204 -3.01 3.41 7.25
N GLU A 205 -2.63 4.29 8.19
CA GLU A 205 -3.43 5.48 8.51
C GLU A 205 -3.59 6.43 7.31
N ARG A 206 -2.55 6.61 6.49
CA ARG A 206 -2.66 7.45 5.29
C ARG A 206 -3.59 6.85 4.23
N VAL A 207 -3.50 5.55 3.98
CA VAL A 207 -4.42 4.90 3.02
C VAL A 207 -5.85 4.94 3.53
N MET A 208 -6.07 4.65 4.82
CA MET A 208 -7.41 4.72 5.43
C MET A 208 -7.98 6.14 5.42
N HIS A 209 -7.14 7.17 5.61
CA HIS A 209 -7.54 8.56 5.40
C HIS A 209 -8.05 8.78 3.98
N TYR A 210 -7.26 8.46 2.95
CA TYR A 210 -7.69 8.61 1.56
C TYR A 210 -8.96 7.81 1.25
N TYR A 211 -9.05 6.57 1.75
CA TYR A 211 -10.21 5.72 1.57
C TYR A 211 -11.47 6.35 2.16
N GLY A 212 -11.40 6.88 3.39
CA GLY A 212 -12.49 7.61 4.02
C GLY A 212 -12.92 8.85 3.24
N ARG A 213 -11.95 9.64 2.76
CA ARG A 213 -12.23 10.85 1.94
C ARG A 213 -12.89 10.50 0.60
N ILE A 214 -12.40 9.46 -0.07
CA ILE A 214 -12.97 8.97 -1.34
C ILE A 214 -14.39 8.44 -1.10
N ARG A 215 -14.63 7.69 -0.02
CA ARG A 215 -15.98 7.23 0.36
C ARG A 215 -16.94 8.40 0.59
N LEU A 216 -16.52 9.44 1.30
CA LEU A 216 -17.33 10.63 1.59
C LEU A 216 -17.61 11.48 0.33
N SER A 217 -16.71 11.48 -0.65
CA SER A 217 -16.96 12.12 -1.96
C SER A 217 -18.11 11.45 -2.75
N GLY A 218 -18.59 10.29 -2.29
CA GLY A 218 -19.78 9.62 -2.79
C GLY A 218 -19.65 9.19 -4.26
N ARG A 219 -20.76 9.31 -4.98
CA ARG A 219 -20.86 8.92 -6.40
C ARG A 219 -20.00 9.77 -7.36
N PHE A 220 -19.38 10.84 -6.87
CA PHE A 220 -18.59 11.73 -7.72
C PHE A 220 -17.32 11.06 -8.23
N LEU A 221 -16.54 10.44 -7.34
CA LEU A 221 -15.31 9.74 -7.73
C LEU A 221 -15.58 8.30 -8.18
N PHE A 222 -16.45 7.59 -7.47
CA PHE A 222 -16.81 6.19 -7.75
C PHE A 222 -18.33 5.98 -7.60
N PRO A 223 -19.12 6.11 -8.69
CA PRO A 223 -20.54 5.74 -8.67
C PRO A 223 -20.70 4.23 -8.47
N LEU A 224 -21.73 3.84 -7.70
CA LEU A 224 -22.12 2.44 -7.45
C LEU A 224 -22.52 1.73 -8.73
#